data_AF-A0A849H030-F1
#
_entry.id   AF-A0A849H030-F1
#
_cell.length_a   1.000
_cell.length_b   1.000
_cell.length_c   1.000
_cell.angle_alpha   90.00
_cell.angle_beta   90.00
_cell.angle_gamma   90.00
#
_symmetry.space_group_name_H-M   'P 1'
#
loop_
_entity.id
_entity.type
_entity.pdbx_description
1 polymer ?
#
loop_
_entity_poly.entity_id
_entity_poly.type
_entity_poly.pdbx_seq_one_letter_code
_entity_poly.pdbx_strand_id
1 'polypeptide(L)' 'ALVSKIISEHEGWVSVDSGPGRTVFRISLPVAPREADRGKG' A
#
# COMPACT_ATOMS: atom_id res chain seq x y z
N ALA A 1 -11.95 7.41 6.01
CA ALA A 1 -12.67 6.14 5.76
C ALA A 1 -12.58 5.63 4.31
N LEU A 2 -12.16 6.43 3.31
CA LEU A 2 -11.93 5.95 1.93
C LEU A 2 -10.53 5.34 1.74
N VAL A 3 -9.48 6.07 2.16
CA VAL A 3 -8.07 5.66 1.96
C VAL A 3 -7.74 4.36 2.69
N SER A 4 -8.21 4.19 3.94
CA SER A 4 -7.98 2.96 4.69
C SER A 4 -8.63 1.74 4.03
N LYS A 5 -9.81 1.91 3.42
CA LYS A 5 -10.52 0.83 2.72
C LYS A 5 -9.73 0.35 1.50
N ILE A 6 -9.25 1.29 0.69
CA ILE A 6 -8.40 0.98 -0.49
C ILE A 6 -7.14 0.23 -0.07
N ILE A 7 -6.43 0.72 0.95
CA ILE A 7 -5.19 0.09 1.39
C ILE A 7 -5.43 -1.32 1.93
N SER A 8 -6.46 -1.53 2.76
CA SER A 8 -6.80 -2.86 3.28
C SER A 8 -7.29 -3.82 2.19
N GLU A 9 -8.06 -3.35 1.20
CA GLU A 9 -8.52 -4.16 0.06
C GLU A 9 -7.36 -4.63 -0.83
N HIS A 10 -6.25 -3.89 -0.86
CA HIS A 10 -5.03 -4.25 -1.60
C HIS A 10 -3.96 -4.90 -0.70
N GLU A 11 -4.35 -5.48 0.43
CA GLU A 11 -3.44 -6.13 1.40
C GLU A 11 -2.27 -5.24 1.87
N GLY A 12 -2.46 -3.93 1.78
CA GLY A 12 -1.50 -2.92 2.16
C GLY A 12 -1.60 -2.55 3.64
N TRP A 13 -0.58 -1.86 4.10
CA TRP A 13 -0.46 -1.33 5.45
C TRP A 13 -0.36 0.18 5.43
N VAL A 14 -0.99 0.83 6.42
CA VAL A 14 -0.90 2.27 6.61
C VAL A 14 -0.62 2.62 8.07
N SER A 15 0.29 3.56 8.29
CA SER A 15 0.50 4.20 9.59
C SER A 15 0.49 5.71 9.44
N VAL A 16 0.01 6.42 10.46
CA VAL A 16 -0.02 7.88 10.51
C VAL A 16 0.76 8.37 11.72
N ASP A 17 1.59 9.38 11.51
CA ASP A 17 2.27 10.16 12.55
C ASP A 17 1.87 11.63 12.35
N SER A 18 1.24 12.24 13.35
CA SER A 18 0.68 13.58 13.23
C SER A 18 0.97 14.43 14.47
N GLY A 19 1.35 15.68 14.23
CA GLY A 19 1.54 16.73 15.23
C GLY A 19 1.25 18.12 14.64
N PRO A 20 1.41 19.19 15.43
CA PRO A 20 1.19 20.56 14.93
C PRO A 20 2.08 20.87 13.72
N GLY A 21 1.48 21.33 12.62
CA GLY A 21 2.20 21.71 11.40
C GLY A 21 2.79 20.56 10.58
N ARG A 22 2.59 19.30 10.98
CA ARG A 22 3.11 18.13 10.26
C ARG A 22 2.23 16.91 10.43
N THR A 23 1.90 16.30 9.30
CA THR A 23 1.27 14.99 9.25
C THR A 23 2.00 14.14 8.22
N VAL A 24 2.39 12.94 8.61
CA VAL A 24 3.09 11.98 7.75
C VAL A 24 2.26 10.71 7.66
N PHE A 25 1.99 10.30 6.44
CA PHE A 25 1.41 9.00 6.13
C PHE A 25 2.50 8.09 5.57
N ARG A 26 2.60 6.87 6.10
CA ARG A 26 3.44 5.82 5.53
C ARG A 26 2.53 4.71 5.02
N ILE A 27 2.74 4.32 3.77
CA ILE A 27 1.94 3.31 3.08
C ILE A 27 2.90 2.25 2.55
N SER A 28 2.59 0.99 2.82
CA SER A 28 3.27 -0.17 2.23
C SER A 28 2.24 -0.96 1.44
N LEU A 29 2.49 -1.19 0.16
CA LEU A 29 1.64 -2.00 -0.70
C LEU A 29 2.41 -3.27 -1.11
N PRO A 30 1.74 -4.42 -1.23
CA PRO A 30 2.36 -5.60 -1.80
C PRO A 30 2.85 -5.29 -3.21
N VAL A 31 4.04 -5.78 -3.53
CA VAL A 31 4.55 -5.71 -4.89
C VAL A 31 3.67 -6.63 -5.74
N ALA A 32 3.14 -6.09 -6.85
CA ALA A 32 2.40 -6.90 -7.79
C ALA A 32 3.22 -8.15 -8.14
N PRO A 33 2.61 -9.35 -8.21
CA PRO A 33 3.32 -10.55 -8.61
C PRO A 33 4.09 -10.26 -9.89
N ARG A 34 5.38 -10.61 -9.94
CA ARG A 34 6.10 -10.63 -11.21
C ARG A 34 5.29 -11.60 -12.07
N GLU A 35 4.71 -11.12 -13.16
CA GLU A 35 4.00 -11.97 -14.11
C GLU A 35 4.90 -13.20 -14.31
N ALA A 36 4.39 -14.37 -13.92
CA ALA A 36 5.15 -15.60 -14.02
C ALA A 36 5.56 -15.73 -15.47
N ASP A 37 6.85 -15.48 -15.73
CA ASP A 37 7.66 -16.00 -16.83
C ASP A 37 6.82 -16.42 -18.04
N ARG A 38 6.06 -15.49 -18.65
CA ARG A 38 5.24 -15.75 -19.85
C ARG A 38 6.17 -15.73 -21.05
N GLY A 39 7.09 -16.69 -21.01
CA GLY A 39 8.25 -16.82 -21.86
C GLY A 39 8.89 -18.18 -21.67
N LYS A 40 8.11 -19.24 -21.38
CA LYS A 40 8.53 -20.63 -21.62
C LYS A 40 7.32 -21.49 -21.97
N GLY A 41 7.30 -22.00 -23.21
CA GLY A 41 6.32 -22.95 -23.74
C GLY A 41 5.99 -22.66 -25.19
#